data_AF-A0A7J6TKL2-F1
#
_entry.id   AF-A0A7J6TKL2-F1
#
_cell.length_a   1.000
_cell.length_b   1.000
_cell.length_c   1.000
_cell.angle_alpha   90.00
_cell.angle_beta   90.00
_cell.angle_gamma   90.00
#
_symmetry.space_group_name_H-M   'P 1'
#
loop_
_entity.id
_entity.type
_entity.pdbx_description
1 polymer ?
#
loop_
_entity_poly.entity_id
_entity_poly.type
_entity_poly.pdbx_seq_one_letter_code
_entity_poly.pdbx_strand_id
1 'polypeptide(L)' 'MSSSSASPVVRRPFEEDKKFISRMESPRWHIDKGFVENMNVPVKFYANEKIMPAVMDELQRYSVRPAGEAGFLPALK' A
#
# COMPACT_ATOMS: atom_id res chain seq x y z
N MET A 1 -29.05 -18.82 -12.45
CA MET A 1 -28.29 -18.10 -11.40
C MET A 1 -26.83 -18.17 -11.77
N SER A 2 -26.28 -17.12 -12.40
CA SER A 2 -24.86 -17.10 -12.79
C SER A 2 -24.02 -16.78 -11.56
N SER A 3 -23.43 -17.81 -10.96
CA SER A 3 -22.40 -17.64 -9.93
C SER A 3 -21.16 -17.04 -10.60
N SER A 4 -20.95 -15.74 -10.40
CA SER A 4 -19.69 -15.09 -10.78
C SER A 4 -18.61 -15.61 -9.84
N SER A 5 -17.70 -16.42 -10.38
CA SER A 5 -16.51 -16.89 -9.68
C SER A 5 -15.57 -15.69 -9.46
N ALA A 6 -15.67 -15.04 -8.30
CA ALA A 6 -14.67 -14.07 -7.89
C ALA A 6 -13.35 -14.82 -7.67
N SER A 7 -12.43 -14.71 -8.64
CA SER A 7 -11.05 -15.19 -8.46
C SER A 7 -10.46 -14.54 -7.20
N PRO A 8 -9.70 -15.29 -6.38
CA PRO A 8 -9.05 -14.71 -5.22
C PRO A 8 -8.14 -13.58 -5.70
N VAL A 9 -8.37 -12.36 -5.20
CA VAL A 9 -7.47 -11.23 -5.46
C VAL A 9 -6.17 -11.52 -4.72
N VAL A 10 -5.20 -12.10 -5.42
CA VAL A 10 -3.86 -12.34 -4.89
C VAL A 10 -3.15 -11.00 -4.79
N ARG A 11 -3.05 -10.46 -3.57
CA ARG A 11 -2.32 -9.22 -3.29
C ARG A 11 -0.88 -9.51 -2.94
N ARG A 12 0.00 -8.54 -3.21
CA ARG A 12 1.39 -8.58 -2.76
C ARG A 12 1.41 -8.64 -1.22
N PRO A 13 2.18 -9.54 -0.59
CA PRO A 13 2.32 -9.59 0.86
C PRO A 13 2.87 -8.26 1.42
N PHE A 14 2.48 -7.91 2.64
CA PHE A 14 2.93 -6.69 3.33
C PHE A 14 4.47 -6.53 3.33
N GLU A 15 5.21 -7.58 3.67
CA GLU A 15 6.68 -7.52 3.72
C GLU A 15 7.32 -7.25 2.35
N GLU A 16 6.64 -7.62 1.25
CA GLU A 16 7.09 -7.29 -0.10
C GLU A 16 6.73 -5.85 -0.49
N ASP A 17 5.53 -5.38 -0.13
CA ASP A 17 5.12 -3.98 -0.34
C ASP A 17 5.99 -3.00 0.46
N LYS A 18 6.35 -3.36 1.69
CA LYS A 18 7.20 -2.55 2.59
C LYS A 18 8.58 -2.27 2.01
N LYS A 19 9.14 -3.16 1.18
CA LYS A 19 10.46 -2.99 0.54
C LYS A 19 10.53 -1.78 -0.39
N PHE A 20 9.41 -1.34 -0.94
CA PHE A 20 9.35 -0.15 -1.80
C PHE A 20 9.39 1.16 -1.00
N ILE A 21 9.15 1.11 0.31
CA ILE A 21 9.02 2.32 1.15
C ILE A 21 10.30 2.54 1.94
N SER A 22 10.96 3.66 1.68
CA SER A 22 12.18 4.07 2.39
C SER A 22 12.03 5.43 3.06
N ARG A 23 12.63 5.58 4.25
CA ARG A 23 12.65 6.84 4.99
C ARG A 23 13.69 7.77 4.36
N MET A 24 13.33 9.03 4.13
CA MET A 24 14.28 10.09 3.81
C MET A 24 14.61 10.87 5.10
N GLU A 25 14.59 12.21 5.08
CA GLU A 25 14.56 13.03 6.31
C GLU A 25 13.12 13.18 6.80
N SER A 26 12.89 13.20 8.12
CA SER A 26 11.53 13.41 8.67
C SER A 26 10.96 14.77 8.22
N PRO A 27 9.68 14.88 7.80
CA PRO A 27 8.65 13.83 7.74
C PRO A 27 8.49 13.20 6.34
N ARG A 28 9.54 13.15 5.53
CA ARG A 28 9.52 12.70 4.12
C ARG A 28 9.86 11.23 3.96
N TRP A 29 9.15 10.60 3.03
CA TRP A 29 9.29 9.20 2.66
C TRP A 29 9.30 9.05 1.15
N HIS A 30 9.91 7.97 0.69
CA HIS A 30 10.05 7.62 -0.70
C HIS A 30 9.37 6.28 -0.98
N ILE A 31 8.72 6.19 -2.14
CA ILE A 31 8.17 4.94 -2.69
C ILE A 31 8.82 4.69 -4.04
N ASP A 32 9.53 3.57 -4.15
CA ASP A 32 10.13 3.12 -5.40
C ASP A 32 9.06 2.75 -6.45
N LYS A 33 9.45 2.81 -7.73
CA LYS A 33 8.58 2.35 -8.82
C LYS A 33 8.23 0.87 -8.64
N GLY A 34 7.05 0.48 -9.12
CA GLY A 34 6.57 -0.91 -9.03
C GLY A 34 5.78 -1.21 -7.74
N PHE A 35 5.61 -0.24 -6.85
CA PHE A 35 4.74 -0.38 -5.69
C PHE A 35 3.28 -0.67 -6.08
N VAL A 36 2.81 -0.03 -7.15
CA VAL A 36 1.57 -0.36 -7.87
C VAL A 36 1.88 -0.65 -9.35
N GLU A 37 0.98 -1.38 -10.02
CA GLU A 37 1.12 -1.69 -11.44
C GLU A 37 1.16 -0.41 -12.29
N ASN A 38 2.00 -0.39 -13.33
CA ASN A 38 2.17 0.76 -14.24
C ASN A 38 2.63 2.07 -13.57
N MET A 39 3.27 1.99 -12.39
CA MET A 39 3.88 3.14 -11.71
C MET A 39 5.14 3.64 -12.46
N ASN A 40 4.97 4.69 -13.27
CA ASN A 40 6.04 5.21 -14.13
C ASN A 40 7.02 6.16 -13.42
N VAL A 41 6.64 6.69 -12.26
CA VAL A 41 7.41 7.67 -11.48
C VAL A 41 7.46 7.25 -10.01
N PRO A 42 8.59 7.46 -9.31
CA PRO A 42 8.64 7.27 -7.87
C PRO A 42 7.76 8.32 -7.17
N VAL A 43 7.30 8.00 -5.97
CA VAL A 43 6.48 8.92 -5.16
C VAL A 43 7.26 9.40 -3.95
N LYS A 44 7.04 10.66 -3.58
CA LYS A 44 7.42 11.20 -2.27
C LYS A 44 6.15 11.52 -1.51
N PHE A 45 6.06 11.09 -0.26
CA PHE A 45 4.94 11.44 0.62
C PHE A 45 5.45 11.92 1.99
N TYR A 46 4.56 12.57 2.73
CA TYR A 46 4.88 13.17 4.02
C TYR A 46 4.08 12.48 5.12
N ALA A 47 4.79 11.85 6.05
CA ALA A 47 4.24 11.26 7.26
C ALA A 47 5.20 11.50 8.41
N ASN A 48 4.72 12.13 9.48
CA ASN A 48 5.50 12.29 10.69
C ASN A 48 5.55 10.96 11.46
N GLU A 49 6.34 10.93 12.53
CA GLU A 49 6.55 9.73 13.36
C GLU A 49 5.26 9.26 14.06
N LYS A 50 4.27 10.14 14.22
CA LYS A 50 2.98 9.79 14.84
C LYS A 50 2.02 9.11 13.86
N ILE A 51 2.05 9.49 12.58
CA ILE A 51 1.13 9.00 11.54
C ILE A 51 1.69 7.76 10.82
N MET A 52 3.01 7.65 10.69
CA MET A 52 3.64 6.56 9.96
C MET A 52 3.23 5.15 10.46
N PRO A 53 3.07 4.88 11.77
CA PRO A 53 2.57 3.59 12.24
C PRO A 53 1.20 3.26 11.65
N ALA A 54 0.25 4.21 11.63
CA ALA A 54 -1.07 4.01 11.07
C ALA A 54 -1.04 3.74 9.55
N VAL A 55 -0.11 4.37 8.82
CA VAL A 55 0.13 4.12 7.40
C VAL A 55 0.61 2.68 7.17
N MET A 56 1.55 2.20 7.98
CA MET A 56 2.07 0.83 7.89
C MET A 56 1.01 -0.21 8.27
N ASP A 57 0.21 0.06 9.31
CA ASP A 57 -0.88 -0.82 9.73
C ASP A 57 -1.96 -0.94 8.64
N GLU A 58 -2.29 0.16 7.96
CA GLU A 58 -3.22 0.11 6.85
C GLU A 58 -2.64 -0.64 5.65
N LEU A 59 -1.36 -0.47 5.33
CA LEU A 59 -0.70 -1.25 4.28
C LEU A 59 -0.75 -2.75 4.59
N GLN A 60 -0.55 -3.12 5.86
CA GLN A 60 -0.70 -4.50 6.30
C GLN A 60 -2.14 -5.00 6.13
N ARG A 61 -3.14 -4.21 6.58
CA ARG A 61 -4.56 -4.54 6.38
C ARG A 61 -4.91 -4.69 4.90
N TYR A 62 -4.38 -3.83 4.04
CA TYR A 62 -4.56 -3.91 2.60
C TYR A 62 -4.06 -5.25 2.04
N SER A 63 -2.95 -5.79 2.56
CA SER A 63 -2.39 -7.06 2.05
C SER A 63 -3.28 -8.29 2.32
N VAL A 64 -4.20 -8.21 3.29
CA VAL A 64 -5.04 -9.34 3.73
C VAL A 64 -6.55 -9.12 3.61
N ARG A 65 -7.01 -7.87 3.45
CA ARG A 65 -8.46 -7.58 3.42
C ARG A 65 -9.14 -8.12 2.14
N PRO A 66 -10.41 -8.56 2.23
CA PRO A 66 -11.22 -8.90 1.07
C PRO A 66 -11.25 -7.82 -0.01
N ALA A 67 -11.42 -8.27 -1.26
CA ALA A 67 -11.64 -7.37 -2.39
C ALA A 67 -12.93 -6.54 -2.19
N GLY A 68 -12.88 -5.25 -2.50
CA GLY A 68 -14.03 -4.35 -2.36
C GLY A 68 -14.20 -3.71 -0.98
N GLU A 69 -13.42 -4.11 0.03
CA GLU A 69 -13.42 -3.43 1.33
C GLU A 69 -12.68 -2.09 1.25
N ALA A 70 -13.35 -1.03 1.69
CA ALA A 70 -12.81 0.32 1.75
C ALA A 70 -11.70 0.44 2.81
N GLY A 71 -10.81 1.40 2.64
CA GLY A 71 -9.81 1.72 3.65
C GLY A 71 -9.10 3.03 3.37
N PHE A 72 -8.10 3.32 4.19
CA PHE A 72 -7.46 4.62 4.29
C PHE A 72 -5.96 4.53 3.99
N LEU A 73 -5.61 4.18 2.74
CA LEU A 73 -4.26 4.36 2.21
C LEU A 73 -4.25 5.62 1.35
N PRO A 74 -4.14 6.82 1.97
CA PRO A 74 -4.12 8.05 1.19
C PRO A 74 -2.93 8.03 0.23
N ALA A 75 -3.24 8.03 -1.07
CA ALA A 75 -2.28 8.15 -2.17
C ALA A 75 -1.17 7.08 -2.23
N LEU A 76 -1.38 5.91 -1.62
CA LEU A 76 -0.44 4.78 -1.64
C LEU A 76 -0.97 3.63 -2.52
N LYS A 77 -2.08 2.99 -2.13
CA LYS A 77 -2.53 1.73 -2.73
C LYS A 77 -4.03 1.47 -2.56
#